data_AF-A0A0D1VMM7-F1
#
_entry.id   AF-A0A0D1VMM7-F1
#
_cell.length_a   1.000
_cell.length_b   1.000
_cell.length_c   1.000
_cell.angle_alpha   90.00
_cell.angle_beta   90.00
_cell.angle_gamma   90.00
#
_symmetry.space_group_name_H-M   'P 1'
#
loop_
_entity.id
_entity.type
_entity.pdbx_description
1 polymer ?
#
loop_
_entity_poly.entity_id
_entity_poly.type
_entity_poly.pdbx_seq_one_letter_code
_entity_poly.pdbx_strand_id
1 'polypeptide(L)'
;MVAPYSKLDEWEMNATLFQDTLFIEENHDKKLSSRQEQSSAPRGKNAMSQDLMSFWGYKFETVSLLPEPWSNTSREYIESRENEIVSNYSQYCSIVRTGLGKIKMVIGGEVDAVMDVKPDDKSLPVNWVELKTTAAVINEREQIKFERKLLKFWAQSFLLGVPKIIVGYRSPQGILERVEELDTQAIPDKVRLNGKGLWDGQICINVASSFLEWLKSVVTEEGVWRIRKREKVPEIEVFKLEETGHGDILSPAFVTWRTQGLAALQSEQATDTSAVHGVNGVKAP
;
A
#
# COMPACT_ATOMS: atom_id res chain seq x y z
N MET A 1 -3.56 -8.26 6.17
CA MET A 1 -2.95 -7.86 7.46
C MET A 1 -3.99 -7.41 8.50
N VAL A 2 -4.89 -6.46 8.20
CA VAL A 2 -5.83 -5.90 9.20
C VAL A 2 -7.08 -6.75 9.50
N ALA A 3 -7.27 -7.87 8.76
CA ALA A 3 -8.46 -8.72 8.83
C ALA A 3 -8.93 -9.11 10.26
N PRO A 4 -8.05 -9.40 11.24
CA PRO A 4 -8.48 -9.75 12.61
C PRO A 4 -9.36 -8.70 13.30
N TYR A 5 -9.16 -7.41 12.96
CA TYR A 5 -9.85 -6.29 13.59
C TYR A 5 -10.84 -5.59 12.64
N SER A 6 -10.87 -5.99 11.38
CA SER A 6 -11.69 -5.45 10.30
C SER A 6 -12.92 -6.34 10.02
N LYS A 7 -13.73 -6.61 11.04
CA LYS A 7 -14.87 -7.55 10.92
C LYS A 7 -15.94 -7.13 9.90
N LEU A 8 -16.06 -5.83 9.63
CA LEU A 8 -17.04 -5.28 8.69
C LEU A 8 -16.50 -5.16 7.26
N ASP A 9 -15.19 -5.35 7.07
CA ASP A 9 -14.60 -5.24 5.74
C ASP A 9 -14.83 -6.57 5.00
N GLU A 10 -15.39 -6.46 3.80
CA GLU A 10 -15.46 -7.52 2.80
C GLU A 10 -14.53 -7.18 1.62
N TRP A 11 -13.88 -8.19 1.06
CA TRP A 11 -13.00 -8.02 -0.10
C TRP A 11 -12.74 -9.36 -0.77
N GLU A 12 -12.34 -9.27 -2.03
CA GLU A 12 -11.92 -10.40 -2.85
C GLU A 12 -10.63 -10.08 -3.58
N MET A 13 -9.78 -11.10 -3.71
CA MET A 13 -8.53 -11.06 -4.47
C MET A 13 -8.46 -12.29 -5.37
N ASN A 14 -7.78 -12.16 -6.51
CA ASN A 14 -7.43 -13.29 -7.35
C ASN A 14 -5.97 -13.68 -7.11
N ALA A 15 -5.66 -14.95 -7.28
CA ALA A 15 -4.29 -15.45 -7.19
C ALA A 15 -4.00 -16.49 -8.28
N THR A 16 -2.74 -16.55 -8.73
CA THR A 16 -2.26 -17.58 -9.66
C THR A 16 -0.79 -17.89 -9.38
N LEU A 17 -0.41 -19.15 -9.59
CA LEU A 17 0.97 -19.62 -9.46
C LEU A 17 1.63 -19.65 -10.84
N PHE A 18 2.76 -18.94 -10.98
CA PHE A 18 3.54 -18.96 -12.20
C PHE A 18 5.04 -18.93 -11.87
N GLN A 19 5.78 -19.93 -12.36
CA GLN A 19 7.23 -20.10 -12.12
C GLN A 19 7.60 -19.93 -10.62
N ASP A 20 6.99 -20.76 -9.76
CA ASP A 20 7.18 -20.78 -8.30
C ASP A 20 6.89 -19.47 -7.56
N THR A 21 6.22 -18.53 -8.24
CA THR A 21 5.84 -17.23 -7.70
C THR A 21 4.32 -17.12 -7.67
N LEU A 22 3.78 -16.85 -6.49
CA LEU A 22 2.36 -16.57 -6.32
C LEU A 22 2.10 -15.10 -6.63
N PHE A 23 1.29 -14.83 -7.64
CA PHE A 23 0.81 -13.51 -7.99
C PHE A 23 -0.58 -13.32 -7.39
N ILE A 24 -0.81 -12.15 -6.78
CA ILE A 24 -2.07 -11.81 -6.13
C ILE A 24 -2.47 -10.42 -6.60
N GLU A 25 -3.72 -10.27 -7.01
CA GLU A 25 -4.33 -8.99 -7.38
C GLU A 25 -5.67 -8.79 -6.67
N GLU A 26 -6.13 -7.55 -6.62
CA GLU A 26 -7.48 -7.24 -6.16
C GLU A 26 -8.51 -7.66 -7.22
N ASN A 27 -9.63 -8.27 -6.80
CA ASN A 27 -10.73 -8.51 -7.72
C ASN A 27 -11.40 -7.17 -8.09
N HIS A 28 -11.12 -6.69 -9.30
CA HIS A 28 -11.60 -5.40 -9.80
C HIS A 28 -13.14 -5.30 -9.82
N ASP A 29 -13.83 -6.35 -10.27
CA ASP A 29 -15.29 -6.36 -10.37
C ASP A 29 -15.96 -6.28 -9.00
N LYS A 30 -15.40 -7.00 -8.00
CA LYS A 30 -15.89 -6.90 -6.62
C LYS A 30 -15.65 -5.50 -6.06
N LYS A 31 -14.48 -4.89 -6.35
CA LYS A 31 -14.19 -3.52 -5.92
C LYS A 31 -15.18 -2.51 -6.51
N LEU A 32 -15.48 -2.62 -7.81
CA LEU A 32 -16.41 -1.74 -8.51
C LEU A 32 -17.84 -1.89 -7.96
N SER A 33 -18.32 -3.12 -7.80
CA SER A 33 -19.67 -3.38 -7.27
C SER A 33 -19.82 -2.87 -5.83
N SER A 34 -18.86 -3.15 -4.93
CA SER A 34 -18.87 -2.61 -3.56
C SER A 34 -18.84 -1.08 -3.52
N ARG A 35 -18.12 -0.41 -4.44
CA ARG A 35 -18.16 1.06 -4.57
C ARG A 35 -19.54 1.56 -5.01
N GLN A 36 -20.17 0.89 -5.96
CA GLN A 36 -21.50 1.26 -6.45
C GLN A 36 -22.57 1.09 -5.36
N GLU A 37 -22.53 -0.01 -4.60
CA GLU A 37 -23.40 -0.25 -3.45
C GLU A 37 -23.24 0.82 -2.36
N GLN A 38 -22.00 1.19 -2.02
CA GLN A 38 -21.74 2.26 -1.06
C GLN A 38 -22.23 3.64 -1.54
N SER A 39 -22.15 3.90 -2.85
CA SER A 39 -22.61 5.16 -3.44
C SER A 39 -24.14 5.29 -3.41
N SER A 40 -24.86 4.17 -3.56
CA SER A 40 -26.33 4.11 -3.61
C SER A 40 -27.00 3.93 -2.25
N ALA A 41 -26.25 3.58 -1.20
CA ALA A 41 -26.78 3.39 0.14
C ALA A 41 -27.45 4.67 0.71
N PRO A 42 -28.60 4.53 1.43
CA PRO A 42 -29.29 5.67 2.04
C PRO A 42 -28.39 6.43 3.01
N ARG A 43 -28.27 7.74 2.82
CA ARG A 43 -27.47 8.61 3.70
C ARG A 43 -28.33 9.16 4.84
N GLY A 44 -27.75 9.26 6.03
CA GLY A 44 -28.38 10.00 7.12
C GLY A 44 -28.54 11.48 6.76
N LYS A 45 -29.57 12.15 7.27
CA LYS A 45 -29.95 13.53 6.91
C LYS A 45 -28.83 14.58 7.02
N ASN A 46 -27.77 14.30 7.79
CA ASN A 46 -26.62 15.20 8.03
C ASN A 46 -25.26 14.58 7.65
N ALA A 47 -25.23 13.46 6.91
CA ALA A 47 -23.98 12.83 6.51
C ALA A 47 -23.37 13.55 5.31
N MET A 48 -22.09 13.94 5.42
CA MET A 48 -21.32 14.44 4.28
C MET A 48 -21.18 13.35 3.21
N SER A 49 -21.12 13.75 1.94
CA SER A 49 -20.92 12.79 0.85
C SER A 49 -19.54 12.13 0.94
N GLN A 50 -19.44 10.89 0.45
CA GLN A 50 -18.15 10.22 0.32
C GLN A 50 -17.21 10.98 -0.63
N ASP A 51 -17.76 11.56 -1.69
CA ASP A 51 -16.98 12.35 -2.64
C ASP A 51 -16.32 13.57 -1.98
N LEU A 52 -17.03 14.26 -1.08
CA LEU A 52 -16.46 15.38 -0.33
C LEU A 52 -15.40 14.91 0.67
N MET A 53 -15.62 13.77 1.33
CA MET A 53 -14.64 13.19 2.24
C MET A 53 -13.36 12.76 1.52
N SER A 54 -13.49 12.19 0.31
CA SER A 54 -12.35 11.86 -0.56
C SER A 54 -11.65 13.12 -1.05
N PHE A 55 -12.40 14.14 -1.48
CA PHE A 55 -11.86 15.43 -1.91
C PHE A 55 -10.99 16.07 -0.83
N TRP A 56 -11.37 16.01 0.44
CA TRP A 56 -10.54 16.55 1.52
C TRP A 56 -9.17 15.87 1.66
N GLY A 57 -9.06 14.58 1.31
CA GLY A 57 -7.77 13.89 1.24
C GLY A 57 -6.88 14.51 0.16
N TYR A 58 -7.37 14.52 -1.09
CA TYR A 58 -6.63 15.08 -2.21
C TYR A 58 -6.35 16.58 -2.06
N LYS A 59 -7.26 17.36 -1.46
CA LYS A 59 -7.02 18.78 -1.18
C LYS A 59 -5.92 18.94 -0.13
N PHE A 60 -5.89 18.09 0.89
CA PHE A 60 -4.83 18.12 1.90
C PHE A 60 -3.46 17.82 1.28
N GLU A 61 -3.36 16.82 0.40
CA GLU A 61 -2.15 16.57 -0.39
C GLU A 61 -1.75 17.80 -1.22
N THR A 62 -2.70 18.36 -1.99
CA THR A 62 -2.47 19.53 -2.86
C THR A 62 -1.88 20.71 -2.09
N VAL A 63 -2.39 21.01 -0.89
CA VAL A 63 -1.93 22.18 -0.11
C VAL A 63 -0.72 21.89 0.78
N SER A 64 -0.41 20.61 1.03
CA SER A 64 0.70 20.20 1.92
C SER A 64 1.97 19.92 1.15
N LEU A 65 1.87 19.55 -0.14
CA LEU A 65 3.00 19.14 -0.96
C LEU A 65 3.53 20.28 -1.83
N LEU A 66 4.76 20.09 -2.33
CA LEU A 66 5.40 20.92 -3.34
C LEU A 66 5.84 20.01 -4.50
N PRO A 67 5.80 20.49 -5.76
CA PRO A 67 6.23 19.72 -6.91
C PRO A 67 7.76 19.52 -6.96
N GLU A 68 8.52 20.43 -6.33
CA GLU A 68 9.97 20.40 -6.22
C GLU A 68 10.41 20.69 -4.79
N PRO A 69 11.69 20.45 -4.42
CA PRO A 69 12.21 20.88 -3.14
C PRO A 69 11.98 22.38 -2.90
N TRP A 70 11.89 22.76 -1.63
CA TRP A 70 11.57 24.14 -1.22
C TRP A 70 12.47 25.19 -1.89
N SER A 71 13.76 24.90 -2.06
CA SER A 71 14.74 25.82 -2.68
C SER A 71 14.44 26.16 -4.14
N ASN A 72 13.71 25.29 -4.84
CA ASN A 72 13.42 25.40 -6.28
C ASN A 72 11.98 25.83 -6.54
N THR A 73 11.11 25.78 -5.52
CA THR A 73 9.71 26.18 -5.67
C THR A 73 9.55 27.69 -5.46
N SER A 74 8.84 28.36 -6.38
CA SER A 74 8.63 29.81 -6.27
C SER A 74 7.75 30.17 -5.07
N ARG A 75 7.98 31.36 -4.50
CA ARG A 75 7.12 31.90 -3.43
C ARG A 75 5.67 32.04 -3.89
N GLU A 76 5.46 32.51 -5.12
CA GLU A 76 4.14 32.66 -5.72
C GLU A 76 3.37 31.34 -5.70
N TYR A 77 4.00 30.25 -6.14
CA TYR A 77 3.38 28.92 -6.10
C TYR A 77 3.04 28.51 -4.66
N ILE A 78 3.99 28.62 -3.73
CA ILE A 78 3.80 28.21 -2.31
C ILE A 78 2.59 28.91 -1.69
N GLU A 79 2.45 30.21 -1.94
CA GLU A 79 1.37 31.07 -1.41
C GLU A 79 0.04 30.90 -2.17
N SER A 80 0.05 30.41 -3.42
CA SER A 80 -1.16 30.19 -4.22
C SER A 80 -1.74 28.78 -4.15
N ARG A 81 -1.13 27.83 -3.42
CA ARG A 81 -1.55 26.40 -3.37
C ARG A 81 -3.01 26.15 -3.00
N GLU A 82 -3.62 27.06 -2.26
CA GLU A 82 -5.06 26.97 -1.95
C GLU A 82 -5.95 27.09 -3.19
N ASN A 83 -5.46 27.73 -4.26
CA ASN A 83 -6.15 27.92 -5.52
C ASN A 83 -5.85 26.83 -6.56
N GLU A 84 -4.88 25.94 -6.28
CA GLU A 84 -4.54 24.84 -7.17
C GLU A 84 -5.71 23.87 -7.34
N ILE A 85 -5.86 23.39 -8.57
CA ILE A 85 -6.88 22.42 -8.95
C ILE A 85 -6.51 21.07 -8.35
N VAL A 86 -7.43 20.51 -7.57
CA VAL A 86 -7.26 19.18 -6.98
C VAL A 86 -7.44 18.12 -8.07
N SER A 87 -6.48 17.21 -8.16
CA SER A 87 -6.49 16.08 -9.09
C SER A 87 -6.02 14.82 -8.38
N ASN A 88 -6.61 13.68 -8.72
CA ASN A 88 -6.21 12.35 -8.24
C ASN A 88 -5.69 11.43 -9.36
N TYR A 89 -5.35 12.01 -10.52
CA TYR A 89 -4.84 11.25 -11.66
C TYR A 89 -3.35 10.90 -11.53
N SER A 90 -2.57 11.84 -11.00
CA SER A 90 -1.13 11.65 -10.83
C SER A 90 -0.88 10.77 -9.61
N GLN A 91 -0.14 9.68 -9.81
CA GLN A 91 0.22 8.74 -8.74
C GLN A 91 1.71 8.40 -8.83
N TYR A 92 2.32 8.19 -7.68
CA TYR A 92 3.70 7.70 -7.59
C TYR A 92 3.72 6.37 -6.83
N CYS A 93 4.12 5.30 -7.49
CA CYS A 93 4.18 3.97 -6.90
C CYS A 93 5.62 3.59 -6.56
N SER A 94 5.84 3.20 -5.30
CA SER A 94 7.06 2.53 -4.86
C SER A 94 6.90 1.02 -4.98
N ILE A 95 7.93 0.35 -5.51
CA ILE A 95 8.00 -1.13 -5.55
C ILE A 95 9.05 -1.55 -4.54
N VAL A 96 8.61 -2.24 -3.49
CA VAL A 96 9.48 -2.67 -2.39
C VAL A 96 9.55 -4.18 -2.30
N ARG A 97 10.74 -4.68 -1.97
CA ARG A 97 10.93 -6.08 -1.56
C ARG A 97 10.90 -6.13 -0.03
N THR A 98 9.98 -6.88 0.53
CA THR A 98 9.78 -7.01 1.98
C THR A 98 9.51 -8.46 2.36
N GLY A 99 9.30 -8.73 3.65
CA GLY A 99 8.95 -10.06 4.14
C GLY A 99 8.20 -10.05 5.46
N LEU A 100 7.39 -11.09 5.65
CA LEU A 100 6.69 -11.39 6.90
C LEU A 100 7.01 -12.84 7.27
N GLY A 101 7.68 -13.05 8.42
CA GLY A 101 8.15 -14.38 8.82
C GLY A 101 9.05 -15.01 7.74
N LYS A 102 8.68 -16.18 7.24
CA LYS A 102 9.43 -16.89 6.17
C LYS A 102 9.06 -16.42 4.76
N ILE A 103 8.01 -15.62 4.62
CA ILE A 103 7.52 -15.16 3.32
C ILE A 103 8.31 -13.94 2.87
N LYS A 104 8.83 -14.03 1.65
CA LYS A 104 9.39 -12.89 0.90
C LYS A 104 8.34 -12.46 -0.12
N MET A 105 8.14 -11.16 -0.26
CA MET A 105 7.15 -10.60 -1.17
C MET A 105 7.68 -9.33 -1.83
N VAL A 106 7.14 -9.03 -3.01
CA VAL A 106 7.29 -7.74 -3.68
C VAL A 106 5.93 -7.08 -3.67
N ILE A 107 5.87 -5.83 -3.19
CA ILE A 107 4.64 -5.06 -3.10
C ILE A 107 4.85 -3.77 -3.87
N GLY A 108 3.91 -3.45 -4.77
CA GLY A 108 3.75 -2.13 -5.33
C GLY A 108 2.70 -1.37 -4.54
N GLY A 109 2.99 -0.12 -4.16
CA GLY A 109 2.02 0.74 -3.51
C GLY A 109 2.30 2.21 -3.78
N GLU A 110 1.22 2.97 -3.85
CA GLU A 110 1.26 4.43 -3.91
C GLU A 110 1.93 4.99 -2.65
N VAL A 111 2.75 6.03 -2.81
CA VAL A 111 3.32 6.82 -1.72
C VAL A 111 3.09 8.30 -2.03
N ASP A 112 2.71 9.07 -1.02
CA ASP A 112 2.21 10.43 -1.25
C ASP A 112 3.34 11.42 -1.55
N ALA A 113 4.44 11.37 -0.79
CA ALA A 113 5.59 12.27 -0.99
C ALA A 113 6.89 11.77 -0.35
N VAL A 114 7.95 12.57 -0.51
CA VAL A 114 9.17 12.51 0.29
C VAL A 114 9.18 13.68 1.29
N MET A 115 9.72 13.45 2.49
CA MET A 115 9.90 14.53 3.48
C MET A 115 10.94 15.57 3.04
N ASP A 116 11.94 15.13 2.27
CA ASP A 116 13.11 15.90 1.89
C ASP A 116 13.43 15.70 0.40
N VAL A 117 14.41 14.87 0.07
CA VAL A 117 14.86 14.56 -1.28
C VAL A 117 15.17 13.07 -1.38
N LYS A 118 14.93 12.50 -2.57
CA LYS A 118 15.38 11.13 -2.82
C LYS A 118 16.91 11.11 -2.85
N PRO A 119 17.57 10.18 -2.12
CA PRO A 119 19.00 10.05 -2.19
C PRO A 119 19.46 9.68 -3.60
N ASP A 120 20.57 10.27 -4.05
CA ASP A 120 21.21 9.88 -5.32
C ASP A 120 21.69 8.43 -5.28
N ASP A 121 22.19 8.01 -4.12
CA ASP A 121 22.50 6.62 -3.83
C ASP A 121 21.21 5.83 -3.57
N LYS A 122 20.81 5.04 -4.57
CA LYS A 122 19.60 4.20 -4.53
C LYS A 122 19.66 3.05 -3.51
N SER A 123 20.82 2.81 -2.88
CA SER A 123 20.93 1.85 -1.79
C SER A 123 20.44 2.39 -0.45
N LEU A 124 20.34 3.72 -0.32
CA LEU A 124 19.84 4.38 0.87
C LEU A 124 18.30 4.38 0.91
N PRO A 125 17.69 4.26 2.10
CA PRO A 125 16.25 4.34 2.23
C PRO A 125 15.76 5.74 1.86
N VAL A 126 14.65 5.80 1.12
CA VAL A 126 13.96 7.05 0.84
C VAL A 126 13.11 7.43 2.05
N ASN A 127 13.15 8.69 2.45
CA ASN A 127 12.35 9.23 3.55
C ASN A 127 10.91 9.53 3.09
N TRP A 128 10.16 8.47 2.78
CA TRP A 128 8.77 8.56 2.35
C TRP A 128 7.87 9.14 3.45
N VAL A 129 6.79 9.77 3.03
CA VAL A 129 5.72 10.22 3.93
C VAL A 129 4.36 9.90 3.35
N GLU A 130 3.47 9.44 4.23
CA GLU A 130 2.05 9.22 3.94
C GLU A 130 1.24 10.40 4.51
N LEU A 131 0.30 10.94 3.75
CA LEU A 131 -0.62 11.99 4.16
C LEU A 131 -2.00 11.40 4.39
N LYS A 132 -2.60 11.72 5.53
CA LYS A 132 -3.95 11.27 5.88
C LYS A 132 -4.76 12.42 6.45
N THR A 133 -6.07 12.39 6.25
CA THR A 133 -6.99 13.29 6.95
C THR A 133 -7.95 12.54 7.85
N THR A 134 -8.32 13.17 8.96
CA THR A 134 -9.37 12.65 9.85
C THR A 134 -10.15 13.79 10.49
N ALA A 135 -11.37 13.50 10.96
CA ALA A 135 -12.10 14.42 11.80
C ALA A 135 -11.32 14.66 13.11
N ALA A 136 -11.45 15.86 13.67
CA ALA A 136 -10.96 16.20 14.99
C ALA A 136 -11.42 15.16 16.03
N VAL A 137 -10.54 14.88 17.00
CA VAL A 137 -10.78 13.91 18.06
C VAL A 137 -11.02 14.69 19.34
N ILE A 138 -12.29 14.97 19.64
CA ILE A 138 -12.70 15.82 20.77
C ILE A 138 -13.40 15.02 21.88
N ASN A 139 -13.73 13.75 21.64
CA ASN A 139 -14.34 12.86 22.64
C ASN A 139 -13.89 11.41 22.49
N GLU A 140 -14.23 10.58 23.49
CA GLU A 140 -13.86 9.16 23.54
C GLU A 140 -14.42 8.34 22.36
N ARG A 141 -15.63 8.66 21.88
CA ARG A 141 -16.23 7.97 20.73
C ARG A 141 -15.43 8.22 19.45
N GLU A 142 -14.93 9.43 19.26
CA GLU A 142 -14.04 9.76 18.14
C GLU A 142 -12.66 9.16 18.31
N GLN A 143 -12.15 9.09 19.53
CA GLN A 143 -10.88 8.40 19.82
C GLN A 143 -10.95 6.94 19.36
N ILE A 144 -12.04 6.23 19.67
CA ILE A 144 -12.26 4.84 19.20
C ILE A 144 -12.29 4.77 17.67
N LYS A 145 -12.95 5.72 16.99
CA LYS A 145 -12.99 5.75 15.52
C LYS A 145 -11.61 6.02 14.93
N PHE A 146 -10.87 6.96 15.51
CA PHE A 146 -9.53 7.32 15.07
C PHE A 146 -8.56 6.15 15.25
N GLU A 147 -8.61 5.47 16.39
CA GLU A 147 -7.76 4.31 16.65
C GLU A 147 -8.03 3.15 15.68
N ARG A 148 -9.30 2.93 15.28
CA ARG A 148 -9.63 1.98 14.20
C ARG A 148 -9.07 2.41 12.84
N LYS A 149 -8.98 3.72 12.55
CA LYS A 149 -8.33 4.22 11.33
C LYS A 149 -6.82 4.07 11.39
N LEU A 150 -6.22 4.32 12.56
CA LEU A 150 -4.78 4.15 12.78
C LEU A 150 -4.29 2.76 12.41
N LEU A 151 -5.10 1.71 12.63
CA LEU A 151 -4.79 0.37 12.15
C LEU A 151 -4.54 0.33 10.64
N LYS A 152 -5.42 0.96 9.85
CA LYS A 152 -5.32 0.98 8.39
C LYS A 152 -4.15 1.86 7.94
N PHE A 153 -3.94 3.01 8.57
CA PHE A 153 -2.80 3.89 8.29
C PHE A 153 -1.47 3.18 8.56
N TRP A 154 -1.32 2.62 9.76
CA TRP A 154 -0.16 1.83 10.14
C TRP A 154 0.07 0.68 9.16
N ALA A 155 -0.97 -0.08 8.83
CA ALA A 155 -0.81 -1.25 7.98
C ALA A 155 -0.34 -0.92 6.56
N GLN A 156 -0.84 0.16 5.97
CA GLN A 156 -0.43 0.64 4.66
C GLN A 156 1.05 1.08 4.68
N SER A 157 1.39 1.98 5.60
CA SER A 157 2.74 2.55 5.70
C SER A 157 3.78 1.50 6.11
N PHE A 158 3.44 0.60 7.04
CA PHE A 158 4.34 -0.47 7.50
C PHE A 158 4.75 -1.42 6.37
N LEU A 159 3.79 -1.85 5.53
CA LEU A 159 4.07 -2.79 4.44
C LEU A 159 4.95 -2.18 3.34
N LEU A 160 4.84 -0.88 3.11
CA LEU A 160 5.63 -0.14 2.13
C LEU A 160 6.94 0.43 2.70
N GLY A 161 7.18 0.28 4.00
CA GLY A 161 8.35 0.83 4.66
C GLY A 161 8.34 2.37 4.74
N VAL A 162 7.15 2.98 4.76
CA VAL A 162 6.99 4.43 4.91
C VAL A 162 7.20 4.82 6.38
N PRO A 163 8.24 5.59 6.74
CA PRO A 163 8.60 5.85 8.12
C PRO A 163 7.63 6.80 8.84
N LYS A 164 6.97 7.71 8.11
CA LYS A 164 6.15 8.78 8.70
C LYS A 164 4.76 8.88 8.09
N ILE A 165 3.79 9.22 8.94
CA ILE A 165 2.42 9.55 8.54
C ILE A 165 2.07 10.93 9.07
N ILE A 166 1.70 11.85 8.19
CA ILE A 166 1.24 13.20 8.52
C ILE A 166 -0.28 13.21 8.50
N VAL A 167 -0.88 13.43 9.67
CA VAL A 167 -2.34 13.41 9.86
C VAL A 167 -2.86 14.83 10.00
N GLY A 168 -3.64 15.28 9.01
CA GLY A 168 -4.44 16.49 9.09
C GLY A 168 -5.77 16.25 9.82
N TYR A 169 -5.97 16.92 10.95
CA TYR A 169 -7.22 16.89 11.70
C TYR A 169 -8.08 18.06 11.29
N ARG A 170 -9.31 17.76 10.88
CA ARG A 170 -10.24 18.75 10.34
C ARG A 170 -11.55 18.82 11.11
N SER A 171 -12.17 19.99 11.06
CA SER A 171 -13.53 20.21 11.50
C SER A 171 -14.54 19.40 10.66
N PRO A 172 -15.80 19.30 11.10
CA PRO A 172 -16.87 18.71 10.28
C PRO A 172 -17.08 19.41 8.94
N GLN A 173 -16.73 20.70 8.84
CA GLN A 173 -16.83 21.52 7.62
C GLN A 173 -15.62 21.37 6.69
N GLY A 174 -14.62 20.57 7.05
CA GLY A 174 -13.44 20.34 6.21
C GLY A 174 -12.29 21.31 6.46
N ILE A 175 -12.38 22.17 7.47
CA ILE A 175 -11.31 23.12 7.81
C ILE A 175 -10.22 22.39 8.59
N LEU A 176 -8.97 22.46 8.12
CA LEU A 176 -7.82 21.91 8.82
C LEU A 176 -7.58 22.68 10.12
N GLU A 177 -7.56 21.98 11.25
CA GLU A 177 -7.40 22.55 12.59
C GLU A 177 -6.00 22.31 13.15
N ARG A 178 -5.43 21.13 12.91
CA ARG A 178 -4.06 20.79 13.31
C ARG A 178 -3.46 19.69 12.44
N VAL A 179 -2.14 19.58 12.48
CA VAL A 179 -1.38 18.50 11.84
C VAL A 179 -0.59 17.76 12.91
N GLU A 180 -0.45 16.45 12.77
CA GLU A 180 0.37 15.61 13.64
C GLU A 180 1.26 14.70 12.80
N GLU A 181 2.53 14.63 13.17
CA GLU A 181 3.46 13.65 12.63
C GLU A 181 3.44 12.39 13.51
N LEU A 182 3.25 11.23 12.86
CA LEU A 182 3.30 9.93 13.50
C LEU A 182 4.46 9.12 12.90
N ASP A 183 5.30 8.57 13.77
CA ASP A 183 6.24 7.52 13.40
C ASP A 183 5.48 6.20 13.22
N THR A 184 5.54 5.62 12.03
CA THR A 184 4.84 4.38 11.66
C THR A 184 5.17 3.25 12.63
N GLN A 185 6.43 3.08 13.04
CA GLN A 185 6.83 1.98 13.93
C GLN A 185 6.33 2.19 15.36
N ALA A 186 6.13 3.43 15.78
CA ALA A 186 5.64 3.75 17.12
C ALA A 186 4.10 3.63 17.27
N ILE A 187 3.34 3.51 16.17
CA ILE A 187 1.86 3.49 16.22
C ILE A 187 1.32 2.35 17.08
N PRO A 188 1.75 1.07 16.94
CA PRO A 188 1.22 -0.02 17.75
C PRO A 188 1.42 0.20 19.26
N ASP A 189 2.58 0.70 19.66
CA ASP A 189 2.87 1.02 21.06
C ASP A 189 2.05 2.21 21.57
N LYS A 190 1.87 3.25 20.75
CA LYS A 190 0.98 4.37 21.08
C LYS A 190 -0.45 3.91 21.32
N VAL A 191 -0.97 3.00 20.50
CA VAL A 191 -2.32 2.42 20.66
C VAL A 191 -2.43 1.57 21.94
N ARG A 192 -1.41 0.78 22.25
CA ARG A 192 -1.37 -0.07 23.44
C ARG A 192 -1.23 0.73 24.74
N LEU A 193 -0.36 1.74 24.77
CA LEU A 193 0.00 2.47 25.99
C LEU A 193 -0.91 3.67 26.26
N ASN A 194 -1.31 4.39 25.20
CA ASN A 194 -2.03 5.65 25.31
C ASN A 194 -3.45 5.59 24.73
N GLY A 195 -3.80 4.49 24.05
CA GLY A 195 -5.10 4.28 23.41
C GLY A 195 -6.05 3.38 24.21
N LYS A 196 -7.00 2.79 23.49
CA LYS A 196 -7.98 1.83 24.01
C LYS A 196 -7.57 0.38 23.76
N GLY A 197 -6.42 0.13 23.12
CA GLY A 197 -5.94 -1.21 22.80
C GLY A 197 -6.89 -1.98 21.87
N LEU A 198 -7.53 -1.31 20.91
CA LEU A 198 -8.54 -1.90 20.02
C LEU A 198 -7.95 -2.90 19.02
N TRP A 199 -6.65 -2.85 18.80
CA TRP A 199 -5.92 -3.74 17.91
C TRP A 199 -4.48 -3.92 18.37
N ASP A 200 -3.86 -5.00 17.91
CA ASP A 200 -2.48 -5.37 18.23
C ASP A 200 -1.71 -5.60 16.92
N GLY A 201 -0.61 -4.86 16.74
CA GLY A 201 0.22 -4.92 15.53
C GLY A 201 0.90 -6.28 15.35
N GLN A 202 1.29 -6.95 16.43
CA GLN A 202 1.92 -8.27 16.38
C GLN A 202 0.91 -9.33 15.95
N ILE A 203 -0.33 -9.27 16.43
CA ILE A 203 -1.41 -10.15 15.96
C ILE A 203 -1.65 -9.95 14.46
N CYS A 204 -1.69 -8.70 13.98
CA CYS A 204 -1.82 -8.40 12.55
C CYS A 204 -0.70 -9.00 11.70
N ILE A 205 0.56 -8.85 12.14
CA ILE A 205 1.74 -9.41 11.46
C ILE A 205 1.68 -10.94 11.45
N ASN A 206 1.42 -11.56 12.60
CA ASN A 206 1.36 -13.02 12.73
C ASN A 206 0.28 -13.61 11.85
N VAL A 207 -0.94 -13.06 11.87
CA VAL A 207 -2.04 -13.53 11.02
C VAL A 207 -1.69 -13.37 9.54
N ALA A 208 -1.11 -12.24 9.13
CA ALA A 208 -0.70 -12.05 7.74
C ALA A 208 0.37 -13.07 7.31
N SER A 209 1.40 -13.29 8.15
CA SER A 209 2.46 -14.26 7.89
C SER A 209 1.90 -15.68 7.78
N SER A 210 1.11 -16.12 8.76
CA SER A 210 0.52 -17.47 8.78
C SER A 210 -0.45 -17.68 7.62
N PHE A 211 -1.25 -16.65 7.27
CA PHE A 211 -2.15 -16.72 6.13
C PHE A 211 -1.38 -16.90 4.81
N LEU A 212 -0.32 -16.13 4.59
CA LEU A 212 0.47 -16.24 3.36
C LEU A 212 1.24 -17.57 3.28
N GLU A 213 1.75 -18.08 4.40
CA GLU A 213 2.34 -19.43 4.48
C GLU A 213 1.32 -20.51 4.12
N TRP A 214 0.12 -20.44 4.71
CA TRP A 214 -0.97 -21.35 4.38
C TRP A 214 -1.40 -21.23 2.91
N LEU A 215 -1.53 -20.02 2.39
CA LEU A 215 -1.93 -19.78 1.00
C LEU A 215 -0.98 -20.44 0.00
N LYS A 216 0.33 -20.40 0.25
CA LYS A 216 1.34 -21.11 -0.58
C LYS A 216 1.22 -22.64 -0.50
N SER A 217 0.64 -23.18 0.57
CA SER A 217 0.35 -24.63 0.68
C SER A 217 -0.94 -25.04 -0.02
N VAL A 218 -1.83 -24.08 -0.30
CA VAL A 218 -3.10 -24.30 -1.00
C VAL A 218 -2.91 -24.12 -2.51
N VAL A 219 -2.35 -22.98 -2.91
CA VAL A 219 -2.13 -22.62 -4.32
C VAL A 219 -0.79 -23.21 -4.78
N THR A 220 -0.84 -24.49 -5.16
CA THR A 220 0.35 -25.31 -5.50
C THR A 220 0.42 -25.71 -6.96
N GLU A 221 -0.62 -25.41 -7.72
CA GLU A 221 -0.78 -25.77 -9.13
C GLU A 221 -1.28 -24.58 -9.95
N GLU A 222 -1.21 -24.71 -11.27
CA GLU A 222 -1.74 -23.73 -12.21
C GLU A 222 -3.24 -23.51 -12.04
N GLY A 223 -3.71 -22.39 -12.57
CA GLY A 223 -5.10 -21.96 -12.50
C GLY A 223 -5.27 -20.60 -11.83
N VAL A 224 -6.54 -20.20 -11.76
CA VAL A 224 -6.96 -18.96 -11.10
C VAL A 224 -7.69 -19.32 -9.83
N TRP A 225 -7.31 -18.68 -8.73
CA TRP A 225 -7.86 -18.90 -7.40
C TRP A 225 -8.50 -17.62 -6.88
N ARG A 226 -9.62 -17.76 -6.17
CA ARG A 226 -10.29 -16.66 -5.47
C ARG A 226 -9.97 -16.74 -3.99
N ILE A 227 -9.53 -15.62 -3.43
CA ILE A 227 -9.40 -15.40 -1.99
C ILE A 227 -10.54 -14.46 -1.58
N ARG A 228 -11.38 -14.87 -0.63
CA ARG A 228 -12.58 -14.12 -0.24
C ARG A 228 -12.67 -13.95 1.27
N LYS A 229 -12.88 -12.71 1.70
CA LYS A 229 -13.27 -12.36 3.06
C LYS A 229 -14.67 -11.78 3.06
N ARG A 230 -15.59 -12.41 3.79
CA ARG A 230 -16.98 -11.94 3.95
C ARG A 230 -17.16 -11.11 5.21
N GLU A 231 -18.09 -10.16 5.19
CA GLU A 231 -18.47 -9.38 6.37
C GLU A 231 -18.91 -10.30 7.51
N LYS A 232 -18.47 -10.01 8.75
CA LYS A 232 -18.78 -10.73 10.01
C LYS A 232 -18.41 -12.22 10.06
N VAL A 233 -17.94 -12.79 8.95
CA VAL A 233 -17.37 -14.13 8.88
C VAL A 233 -15.89 -14.06 9.25
N PRO A 234 -15.40 -14.79 10.26
CA PRO A 234 -13.99 -14.74 10.66
C PRO A 234 -13.06 -15.43 9.66
N GLU A 235 -13.54 -16.44 8.93
CA GLU A 235 -12.76 -17.20 7.97
C GLU A 235 -12.42 -16.41 6.70
N ILE A 236 -11.26 -16.72 6.12
CA ILE A 236 -10.90 -16.34 4.74
C ILE A 236 -11.00 -17.60 3.91
N GLU A 237 -11.79 -17.54 2.85
CA GLU A 237 -12.03 -18.65 1.94
C GLU A 237 -11.05 -18.58 0.77
N VAL A 238 -10.53 -19.73 0.34
CA VAL A 238 -9.72 -19.86 -0.88
C VAL A 238 -10.26 -21.02 -1.70
N PHE A 239 -10.59 -20.77 -2.97
CA PHE A 239 -11.14 -21.78 -3.87
C PHE A 239 -10.71 -21.53 -5.31
N LYS A 240 -10.58 -22.61 -6.08
CA LYS A 240 -10.17 -22.56 -7.48
C LYS A 240 -11.35 -22.12 -8.37
N LEU A 241 -11.09 -21.21 -9.30
CA LEU A 241 -12.04 -20.72 -10.30
C LEU A 241 -11.80 -21.36 -11.67
N GLU A 242 -10.53 -21.44 -12.06
CA GLU A 242 -10.10 -21.98 -13.35
C GLU A 242 -9.00 -23.02 -13.12
N GLU A 243 -9.07 -24.14 -13.85
CA GLU A 243 -8.12 -25.24 -13.69
C GLU A 243 -6.76 -24.97 -14.31
N THR A 244 -6.71 -24.12 -15.33
CA THR A 244 -5.50 -23.89 -16.15
C THR A 244 -5.33 -22.40 -16.45
N GLY A 245 -4.08 -22.00 -16.70
CA GLY A 245 -3.76 -20.62 -17.04
C GLY A 245 -3.70 -19.71 -15.81
N HIS A 246 -3.75 -18.40 -16.08
CA HIS A 246 -3.52 -17.34 -15.09
C HIS A 246 -4.58 -16.23 -15.16
N GLY A 247 -5.66 -16.43 -15.93
CA GLY A 247 -6.65 -15.41 -16.23
C GLY A 247 -5.99 -14.13 -16.75
N ASP A 248 -6.56 -12.98 -16.38
CA ASP A 248 -6.05 -11.66 -16.73
C ASP A 248 -4.99 -11.12 -15.73
N ILE A 249 -4.62 -11.92 -14.72
CA ILE A 249 -3.65 -11.52 -13.68
C ILE A 249 -2.27 -11.27 -14.30
N LEU A 250 -1.88 -12.12 -15.26
CA LEU A 250 -0.59 -12.02 -15.95
C LEU A 250 -0.80 -11.62 -17.40
N SER A 251 -0.20 -10.50 -17.80
CA SER A 251 -0.26 -10.07 -19.19
C SER A 251 0.54 -10.99 -20.11
N PRO A 252 0.12 -11.18 -21.38
CA PRO A 252 0.88 -11.98 -22.34
C PRO A 252 2.34 -11.51 -22.49
N ALA A 253 2.56 -10.18 -22.49
CA ALA A 253 3.90 -9.60 -22.57
C ALA A 253 4.78 -10.01 -21.38
N PHE A 254 4.22 -10.04 -20.16
CA PHE A 254 4.96 -10.48 -18.97
C PHE A 254 5.30 -11.98 -19.03
N VAL A 255 4.36 -12.81 -19.48
CA VAL A 255 4.56 -14.26 -19.62
C VAL A 255 5.63 -14.56 -20.67
N THR A 256 5.57 -13.92 -21.84
CA THR A 256 6.61 -14.02 -22.88
C THR A 256 7.97 -13.59 -22.34
N TRP A 257 8.02 -12.44 -21.64
CA TRP A 257 9.25 -11.93 -21.04
C TRP A 257 9.85 -12.91 -20.04
N ARG A 258 9.04 -13.46 -19.11
CA ARG A 258 9.49 -14.42 -18.10
C ARG A 258 9.94 -15.76 -18.67
N THR A 259 9.37 -16.18 -19.79
CA THR A 259 9.66 -17.48 -20.40
C THR A 259 10.87 -17.43 -21.33
N GLN A 260 11.02 -16.34 -22.09
CA GLN A 260 12.02 -16.23 -23.15
C GLN A 260 13.06 -15.13 -22.88
N GLY A 261 12.60 -13.95 -22.45
CA GLY A 261 13.45 -12.77 -22.25
C GLY A 261 14.37 -12.84 -21.04
N LEU A 262 13.90 -13.43 -19.92
CA LEU A 262 14.70 -13.54 -18.69
C LEU A 262 15.95 -14.42 -18.89
N ALA A 263 15.80 -15.54 -19.60
CA ALA A 263 16.92 -16.43 -19.90
C ALA A 263 17.98 -15.72 -20.77
N ALA A 264 17.54 -14.94 -21.76
CA ALA A 264 18.44 -14.14 -22.61
C ALA A 264 19.20 -13.08 -21.79
N LEU A 265 18.53 -12.32 -20.93
CA LEU A 265 19.18 -11.35 -20.04
C LEU A 265 20.21 -12.00 -19.09
N GLN A 266 19.86 -13.16 -18.51
CA GLN A 266 20.75 -13.87 -17.60
C GLN A 266 21.99 -14.37 -18.35
N SER A 267 21.85 -14.81 -19.61
CA SER A 267 22.99 -15.18 -20.44
C SER A 267 23.89 -13.98 -20.80
N GLU A 268 23.31 -12.81 -21.10
CA GLU A 268 24.06 -11.59 -21.42
C GLU A 268 24.86 -11.07 -20.22
N GLN A 269 24.27 -11.05 -19.02
CA GLN A 269 24.95 -10.65 -17.79
C GLN A 269 26.08 -11.61 -17.39
N ALA A 270 25.93 -12.91 -17.67
CA ALA A 270 26.98 -13.90 -17.44
C ALA A 270 28.16 -13.73 -18.42
N THR A 271 27.90 -13.32 -19.66
CA THR A 271 28.96 -13.01 -20.65
C THR A 271 29.71 -11.72 -20.32
N ASP A 272 29.03 -10.69 -19.82
CA ASP A 272 29.68 -9.42 -19.43
C ASP A 272 30.56 -9.59 -18.19
N THR A 273 30.13 -10.37 -17.20
CA THR A 273 30.94 -10.64 -15.99
C THR A 273 32.16 -11.52 -16.28
N SER A 274 32.10 -12.41 -17.28
CA SER A 274 33.24 -13.22 -17.71
C SER A 274 34.23 -12.45 -18.59
N ALA A 275 33.79 -11.42 -19.33
CA ALA A 275 34.67 -10.50 -20.04
C ALA A 275 35.51 -9.62 -19.09
N VAL A 276 34.95 -9.21 -17.93
CA VAL A 276 35.65 -8.39 -16.93
C VAL A 276 36.73 -9.17 -16.16
N HIS A 277 36.66 -10.50 -16.10
CA HIS A 277 37.70 -11.35 -15.48
C HIS A 277 38.74 -11.91 -16.48
N GLY A 278 38.60 -11.63 -17.78
CA GLY A 278 39.53 -12.08 -18.83
C GLY A 278 40.79 -11.23 -19.03
N VAL A 279 40.92 -10.08 -18.35
CA VAL A 279 42.04 -9.13 -18.52
C VAL A 279 42.85 -9.00 -17.24
N ASN A 280 43.49 -10.08 -16.80
CA ASN A 280 44.60 -10.02 -15.83
C ASN A 280 45.60 -11.15 -16.12
N GLY A 281 46.17 -11.12 -17.32
CA GLY A 281 47.39 -11.86 -17.67
C GLY A 281 48.57 -10.90 -17.72
N VAL A 282 49.10 -10.51 -16.56
CA VAL A 282 50.39 -9.78 -16.50
C VAL A 282 51.52 -10.80 -16.47
N LYS A 283 52.31 -10.82 -17.53
CA LYS A 283 53.56 -11.54 -17.68
C LYS A 283 54.60 -11.03 -16.67
N ALA A 284 55.38 -11.96 -16.12
CA ALA A 284 56.58 -11.72 -15.34
C ALA A 284 57.62 -10.89 -16.11
N PRO A 285 58.50 -10.20 -15.38
CA PRO A 285 59.90 -10.66 -15.29
C PRO A 285 60.25 -11.25 -13.92
#